data_AF-A0A9Q0Q1H9-F1
#
_entry.id   AF-A0A9Q0Q1H9-F1
#
_cell.length_a   1.000
_cell.length_b   1.000
_cell.length_c   1.000
_cell.angle_alpha   90.00
_cell.angle_beta   90.00
_cell.angle_gamma   90.00
#
_symmetry.space_group_name_H-M   'P 1'
#
loop_
_entity.id
_entity.type
_entity.pdbx_description
1 polymer ?
#
loop_
_entity_poly.entity_id
_entity_poly.type
_entity_poly.pdbx_seq_one_letter_code
_entity_poly.pdbx_strand_id
1 'polypeptide(L)'
;MKTHHPKLKTQPRPLFSCGFFRQCTETTLSPTTPNPPALPISSTIYTPAPPPLTAAAAAPPPPPPQQLSNQPHQKSTQAESSSSSSSSTTTSQSFTQWRFPLANSPLHQPRPEPNQDSTFLPPLAPPMHSNDLKELLHLAELQLTTGSETEQLSALYLLERSLVPDPPSDPVCSPELMRGVVANLKNKAGVKPATKILLALCLAEANRHVAAEAGAVGTVVEVAMELDGAPAERALAALELTCTVSGGAAELRAHALAVPVMVTMMGKMVGRGKEYAISALAVIYGSGGVGSDEEQTLHAPPEEVARAVTLALQGDCTARGRRKGAQLLKALQEYGRIDSTQEGNEQP
;
A
#
# COMPACT_ATOMS: atom_id res chain seq x y z
N MET A 1 59.38 -6.52 -51.65
CA MET A 1 58.59 -7.73 -51.97
C MET A 1 57.36 -7.74 -51.08
N LYS A 2 56.17 -7.55 -51.67
CA LYS A 2 54.88 -7.53 -50.98
C LYS A 2 54.36 -8.97 -50.95
N THR A 3 54.12 -9.52 -49.76
CA THR A 3 53.46 -10.83 -49.58
C THR A 3 52.02 -10.61 -49.13
N HIS A 4 51.10 -10.97 -50.02
CA HIS A 4 49.65 -11.01 -49.81
C HIS A 4 49.29 -12.26 -49.00
N HIS A 5 48.56 -12.10 -47.90
CA HIS A 5 47.80 -13.19 -47.27
C HIS A 5 46.30 -12.99 -47.53
N PRO A 6 45.56 -14.03 -47.94
CA PRO A 6 44.14 -13.91 -48.25
C PRO A 6 43.26 -13.88 -46.99
N LYS A 7 42.25 -13.00 -47.00
CA LYS A 7 41.23 -12.85 -45.96
C LYS A 7 40.27 -14.04 -45.96
N LEU A 8 40.12 -14.70 -44.80
CA LEU A 8 39.04 -15.65 -44.53
C LEU A 8 37.76 -14.88 -44.17
N LYS A 9 36.68 -15.25 -44.84
CA LYS A 9 35.34 -14.66 -44.75
C LYS A 9 34.54 -15.37 -43.65
N THR A 10 34.30 -14.70 -42.53
CA THR A 10 33.48 -15.22 -41.42
C THR A 10 32.00 -14.93 -41.68
N GLN A 11 31.21 -15.98 -41.88
CA GLN A 11 29.74 -15.98 -41.89
C GLN A 11 29.22 -15.91 -40.43
N PRO A 12 28.14 -15.17 -40.13
CA PRO A 12 27.54 -15.16 -38.80
C PRO A 12 26.72 -16.45 -38.58
N ARG A 13 27.06 -17.20 -37.52
CA ARG A 13 26.23 -18.32 -37.03
C ARG A 13 25.22 -17.79 -36.01
N PRO A 14 23.94 -18.20 -36.08
CA PRO A 14 22.96 -17.90 -35.04
C PRO A 14 23.23 -18.78 -33.81
N LEU A 15 23.37 -18.17 -32.64
CA LEU A 15 23.40 -18.88 -31.37
C LEU A 15 21.96 -19.12 -30.89
N PHE A 16 21.55 -20.38 -30.98
CA PHE A 16 20.43 -20.93 -30.23
C PHE A 16 20.85 -21.08 -28.76
N SER A 17 20.07 -20.53 -27.84
CA SER A 17 20.05 -20.95 -26.44
C SER A 17 18.59 -20.95 -25.97
N CYS A 18 18.05 -22.15 -25.79
CA CYS A 18 16.72 -22.42 -25.25
C CYS A 18 16.84 -23.51 -24.18
N GLY A 19 16.21 -23.28 -23.03
CA GLY A 19 16.11 -24.17 -21.87
C GLY A 19 16.12 -23.32 -20.59
N PHE A 20 15.17 -23.35 -19.66
CA PHE A 20 14.30 -24.45 -19.26
C PHE A 20 13.15 -23.90 -18.38
N PHE A 21 11.96 -24.52 -18.50
CA PHE A 21 10.70 -24.35 -17.73
C PHE A 21 9.70 -23.26 -18.14
N ARG A 22 8.68 -23.68 -18.92
CA ARG A 22 7.26 -23.52 -18.56
C ARG A 22 6.36 -24.43 -19.40
N GLN A 23 5.44 -25.11 -18.71
CA GLN A 23 4.43 -26.03 -19.24
C GLN A 23 3.61 -25.43 -20.40
N CYS A 24 3.45 -26.22 -21.46
CA CYS A 24 2.49 -26.01 -22.54
C CYS A 24 1.10 -26.50 -22.10
N THR A 25 0.08 -25.64 -22.23
CA THR A 25 -1.30 -26.11 -22.47
C THR A 25 -1.60 -25.90 -23.95
N GLU A 26 -1.63 -27.00 -24.70
CA GLU A 26 -2.12 -27.02 -26.06
C GLU A 26 -3.64 -26.87 -26.06
N THR A 27 -4.16 -25.90 -26.81
CA THR A 27 -5.42 -26.12 -27.52
C THR A 27 -5.37 -25.36 -28.84
N THR A 28 -5.36 -26.15 -29.89
CA THR A 28 -5.20 -25.81 -31.30
C THR A 28 -6.42 -25.07 -31.83
N LEU A 29 -6.22 -23.88 -32.39
CA LEU A 29 -7.18 -23.24 -33.29
C LEU A 29 -6.77 -23.54 -34.73
N SER A 30 -7.72 -24.02 -35.53
CA SER A 30 -7.64 -23.98 -36.99
C SER A 30 -8.71 -23.04 -37.56
N PRO A 31 -8.44 -22.37 -38.69
CA PRO A 31 -9.22 -21.23 -39.18
C PRO A 31 -10.23 -21.63 -40.26
N THR A 32 -11.37 -20.94 -40.38
CA THR A 32 -12.11 -20.86 -41.64
C THR A 32 -12.86 -19.52 -41.78
N THR A 33 -12.79 -19.01 -43.00
CA THR A 33 -13.20 -17.72 -43.59
C THR A 33 -14.73 -17.55 -43.82
N PRO A 34 -15.20 -16.39 -44.33
CA PRO A 34 -16.50 -15.79 -43.98
C PRO A 34 -17.60 -15.96 -45.04
N ASN A 35 -18.87 -15.82 -44.62
CA ASN A 35 -19.96 -15.21 -45.42
C ASN A 35 -21.22 -14.91 -44.56
N PRO A 36 -21.99 -13.84 -44.84
CA PRO A 36 -23.18 -13.43 -44.10
C PRO A 36 -24.49 -13.94 -44.75
N PRO A 37 -25.64 -13.82 -44.06
CA PRO A 37 -26.75 -13.14 -44.75
C PRO A 37 -27.71 -12.28 -43.89
N ALA A 38 -28.17 -11.21 -44.56
CA ALA A 38 -29.46 -10.51 -44.61
C ALA A 38 -30.49 -10.50 -43.45
N LEU A 39 -30.94 -9.27 -43.18
CA LEU A 39 -32.16 -8.84 -42.47
C LEU A 39 -33.45 -9.45 -43.04
N PRO A 40 -34.55 -9.38 -42.27
CA PRO A 40 -35.67 -8.61 -42.79
C PRO A 40 -36.31 -7.65 -41.79
N ILE A 41 -36.92 -6.64 -42.41
CA ILE A 41 -37.67 -5.49 -41.90
C ILE A 41 -39.06 -5.96 -41.43
N SER A 42 -39.57 -5.46 -40.30
CA SER A 42 -40.93 -4.87 -40.24
C SER A 42 -41.25 -4.22 -38.90
N SER A 43 -41.65 -2.96 -39.06
CA SER A 43 -42.35 -2.03 -38.19
C SER A 43 -43.55 -2.63 -37.46
N THR A 44 -43.78 -2.22 -36.21
CA THR A 44 -45.12 -1.76 -35.76
C THR A 44 -45.02 -0.93 -34.49
N ILE A 45 -45.47 0.31 -34.63
CA ILE A 45 -45.87 1.29 -33.61
C ILE A 45 -47.01 0.71 -32.76
N TYR A 46 -46.99 0.89 -31.43
CA TYR A 46 -48.21 1.10 -30.61
C TYR A 46 -47.86 1.63 -29.20
N THR A 47 -48.23 2.89 -28.95
CA THR A 47 -48.63 3.47 -27.64
C THR A 47 -50.11 3.81 -27.77
N PRO A 48 -50.98 3.57 -26.75
CA PRO A 48 -51.29 4.62 -25.76
C PRO A 48 -51.64 4.08 -24.34
N ALA A 49 -51.20 4.71 -23.25
CA ALA A 49 -51.89 5.71 -22.38
C ALA A 49 -52.33 5.14 -20.98
N PRO A 50 -52.41 5.98 -19.93
CA PRO A 50 -52.29 5.62 -18.50
C PRO A 50 -53.65 5.49 -17.77
N PRO A 51 -53.71 5.00 -16.50
CA PRO A 51 -53.85 5.89 -15.29
C PRO A 51 -53.43 5.19 -13.95
N PRO A 52 -53.80 5.64 -12.72
CA PRO A 52 -53.99 6.99 -12.17
C PRO A 52 -53.11 7.30 -10.92
N LEU A 53 -53.11 8.58 -10.54
CA LEU A 53 -52.67 9.12 -9.25
C LEU A 53 -53.54 8.62 -8.09
N THR A 54 -52.92 8.23 -6.96
CA THR A 54 -53.52 8.44 -5.63
C THR A 54 -52.50 8.33 -4.49
N ALA A 55 -52.64 9.30 -3.57
CA ALA A 55 -52.45 9.22 -2.12
C ALA A 55 -51.03 9.17 -1.54
N ALA A 56 -50.69 10.32 -0.94
CA ALA A 56 -49.70 10.51 0.10
C ALA A 56 -49.85 9.51 1.26
N ALA A 57 -48.71 9.01 1.76
CA ALA A 57 -48.63 8.33 3.05
C ALA A 57 -47.44 8.89 3.86
N ALA A 58 -47.80 9.32 5.05
CA ALA A 58 -47.09 9.96 6.15
C ALA A 58 -45.63 9.54 6.42
N ALA A 59 -44.85 10.56 6.82
CA ALA A 59 -43.58 10.44 7.53
C ALA A 59 -43.77 9.81 8.93
N PRO A 60 -42.75 9.11 9.47
CA PRO A 60 -42.77 8.62 10.84
C PRO A 60 -42.58 9.75 11.87
N PRO A 61 -43.18 9.66 13.08
CA PRO A 61 -43.08 10.68 14.12
C PRO A 61 -41.71 10.67 14.83
N PRO A 62 -41.27 11.81 15.40
CA PRO A 62 -40.04 11.91 16.19
C PRO A 62 -40.18 11.32 17.60
N PRO A 63 -39.06 10.92 18.26
CA PRO A 63 -39.08 10.42 19.63
C PRO A 63 -39.33 11.55 20.68
N PRO A 64 -39.87 11.21 21.87
CA PRO A 64 -40.23 12.19 22.89
C PRO A 64 -39.02 12.77 23.65
N PRO A 65 -39.13 14.00 24.20
CA PRO A 65 -38.04 14.68 24.91
C PRO A 65 -37.85 14.12 26.33
N GLN A 66 -36.60 13.79 26.68
CA GLN A 66 -36.22 13.51 28.06
C GLN A 66 -36.11 14.81 28.86
N GLN A 67 -36.89 14.89 29.94
CA GLN A 67 -36.90 15.99 30.89
C GLN A 67 -35.61 16.02 31.71
N LEU A 68 -34.92 17.15 31.67
CA LEU A 68 -34.02 17.59 32.74
C LEU A 68 -34.85 17.81 34.02
N SER A 69 -34.39 17.25 35.14
CA SER A 69 -34.73 17.80 36.45
C SER A 69 -33.56 17.63 37.42
N ASN A 70 -32.97 18.78 37.74
CA ASN A 70 -32.52 19.26 39.04
C ASN A 70 -31.62 18.38 39.94
N GLN A 71 -30.38 18.84 40.02
CA GLN A 71 -29.57 19.10 41.23
C GLN A 71 -30.31 19.07 42.59
N PRO A 72 -29.60 18.68 43.67
CA PRO A 72 -28.94 19.73 44.47
C PRO A 72 -27.53 19.41 44.98
N HIS A 73 -26.69 20.43 44.88
CA HIS A 73 -25.72 20.97 45.84
C HIS A 73 -25.18 20.15 47.06
N GLN A 74 -23.85 20.29 47.19
CA GLN A 74 -23.04 20.60 48.39
C GLN A 74 -22.12 19.52 49.02
N LYS A 75 -20.81 19.78 48.83
CA LYS A 75 -19.78 20.11 49.85
C LYS A 75 -19.02 18.98 50.58
N SER A 76 -17.67 19.06 50.44
CA SER A 76 -16.60 18.54 51.32
C SER A 76 -16.55 17.02 51.52
N THR A 77 -15.44 16.32 51.78
CA THR A 77 -14.05 16.56 52.25
C THR A 77 -13.32 15.23 51.97
N GLN A 78 -12.11 15.24 51.42
CA GLN A 78 -10.86 14.98 52.16
C GLN A 78 -10.71 13.62 52.85
N ALA A 79 -9.55 13.01 52.58
CA ALA A 79 -8.78 12.06 53.37
C ALA A 79 -9.20 10.58 53.35
N GLU A 80 -8.28 9.84 52.75
CA GLU A 80 -7.96 8.44 52.98
C GLU A 80 -7.86 8.11 54.47
N SER A 81 -8.27 6.90 54.84
CA SER A 81 -7.45 6.00 55.67
C SER A 81 -8.10 4.62 55.82
N SER A 82 -7.22 3.63 55.74
CA SER A 82 -7.19 2.40 56.56
C SER A 82 -8.27 1.31 56.39
N SER A 83 -7.80 0.22 55.78
CA SER A 83 -7.47 -1.06 56.45
C SER A 83 -8.56 -1.86 57.16
N SER A 84 -8.59 -3.16 56.78
CA SER A 84 -8.80 -4.33 57.65
C SER A 84 -10.22 -4.52 58.20
N SER A 85 -10.78 -5.70 58.42
CA SER A 85 -10.48 -7.11 58.15
C SER A 85 -11.73 -7.89 58.60
N SER A 86 -11.82 -9.14 58.16
CA SER A 86 -12.42 -10.27 58.91
C SER A 86 -13.91 -10.65 58.71
N SER A 87 -14.04 -11.83 58.11
CA SER A 87 -14.70 -13.03 58.68
C SER A 87 -16.18 -13.35 58.36
N SER A 88 -16.30 -14.32 57.43
CA SER A 88 -16.89 -15.67 57.62
C SER A 88 -18.41 -15.95 57.61
N THR A 89 -18.74 -16.92 56.75
CA THR A 89 -19.81 -17.98 56.78
C THR A 89 -21.26 -17.54 56.61
N THR A 90 -22.12 -18.12 55.75
CA THR A 90 -22.42 -19.56 55.51
C THR A 90 -23.29 -19.75 54.24
N THR A 91 -23.36 -21.00 53.74
CA THR A 91 -24.32 -21.65 52.79
C THR A 91 -24.00 -21.54 51.28
N SER A 92 -23.40 -22.56 50.66
CA SER A 92 -23.97 -23.82 50.13
C SER A 92 -24.62 -23.67 48.74
N GLN A 93 -23.95 -24.16 47.68
CA GLN A 93 -24.25 -25.43 46.99
C GLN A 93 -23.47 -25.52 45.64
N SER A 94 -22.74 -26.65 45.47
CA SER A 94 -22.46 -27.46 44.24
C SER A 94 -22.01 -26.75 42.92
N PHE A 95 -21.10 -27.23 42.07
CA PHE A 95 -20.63 -28.60 41.76
C PHE A 95 -19.32 -28.54 40.92
N THR A 96 -18.53 -29.62 41.02
CA THR A 96 -17.44 -30.10 40.13
C THR A 96 -16.06 -29.40 40.08
N GLN A 97 -15.17 -30.06 40.83
CA GLN A 97 -13.71 -30.12 40.81
C GLN A 97 -13.08 -30.29 39.40
N TRP A 98 -11.96 -29.62 39.19
CA TRP A 98 -10.82 -30.18 38.45
C TRP A 98 -9.60 -30.20 39.38
N ARG A 99 -9.09 -31.39 39.69
CA ARG A 99 -7.86 -31.59 40.47
C ARG A 99 -6.64 -31.42 39.55
N PHE A 100 -5.65 -30.66 40.01
CA PHE A 100 -4.29 -30.66 39.48
C PHE A 100 -3.46 -31.76 40.17
N PRO A 101 -2.57 -32.47 39.47
CA PRO A 101 -1.57 -33.33 40.12
C PRO A 101 -0.42 -32.47 40.66
N LEU A 102 -0.27 -32.42 41.98
CA LEU A 102 0.99 -32.09 42.64
C LEU A 102 1.59 -33.40 43.19
N ALA A 103 2.84 -33.68 42.82
CA ALA A 103 3.69 -34.65 43.50
C ALA A 103 4.83 -33.90 44.21
N ASN A 104 5.08 -34.31 45.45
CA ASN A 104 5.97 -33.69 46.43
C ASN A 104 7.48 -33.89 46.12
N SER A 105 8.26 -32.78 46.24
CA SER A 105 9.56 -32.53 46.94
C SER A 105 10.75 -33.53 46.90
N PRO A 106 11.99 -33.15 47.32
CA PRO A 106 12.73 -31.87 47.26
C PRO A 106 14.20 -32.02 46.73
N LEU A 107 14.85 -30.93 46.30
CA LEU A 107 16.26 -30.55 46.60
C LEU A 107 16.80 -29.48 45.62
N HIS A 108 17.59 -28.56 46.19
CA HIS A 108 18.49 -27.58 45.55
C HIS A 108 17.92 -26.23 45.05
N GLN A 109 18.16 -25.20 45.87
CA GLN A 109 18.25 -23.78 45.52
C GLN A 109 19.63 -23.48 44.90
N PRO A 110 19.76 -22.49 43.99
CA PRO A 110 20.00 -21.11 44.45
C PRO A 110 19.36 -19.96 43.61
N ARG A 111 19.01 -18.88 44.34
CA ARG A 111 18.87 -17.41 44.07
C ARG A 111 18.41 -16.82 42.69
N PRO A 112 17.72 -15.65 42.69
CA PRO A 112 16.87 -15.19 41.59
C PRO A 112 17.51 -14.18 40.62
N GLU A 113 17.07 -14.23 39.37
CA GLU A 113 17.21 -13.17 38.34
C GLU A 113 15.82 -12.50 38.13
N PRO A 114 15.75 -11.20 37.80
CA PRO A 114 14.51 -10.42 37.84
C PRO A 114 13.57 -10.74 36.67
N ASN A 115 12.29 -10.95 37.00
CA ASN A 115 11.18 -11.22 36.09
C ASN A 115 11.11 -10.20 34.94
N GLN A 116 11.14 -10.70 33.71
CA GLN A 116 10.65 -9.98 32.53
C GLN A 116 9.12 -9.99 32.55
N ASP A 117 8.53 -8.80 32.53
CA ASP A 117 7.10 -8.59 32.30
C ASP A 117 6.67 -9.25 30.99
N SER A 118 6.06 -10.43 31.10
CA SER A 118 5.35 -11.07 30.01
C SER A 118 4.06 -10.29 29.77
N THR A 119 4.16 -9.31 28.88
CA THR A 119 2.98 -8.64 28.33
C THR A 119 2.15 -9.70 27.60
N PHE A 120 0.99 -10.04 28.16
CA PHE A 120 0.02 -10.94 27.55
C PHE A 120 -0.39 -10.37 26.18
N LEU A 121 0.16 -10.94 25.10
CA LEU A 121 -0.36 -10.73 23.76
C LEU A 121 -1.64 -11.57 23.62
N PRO A 122 -2.77 -10.99 23.18
CA PRO A 122 -3.96 -11.78 22.87
C PRO A 122 -3.63 -12.80 21.76
N PRO A 123 -4.26 -13.99 21.77
CA PRO A 123 -4.01 -15.02 20.76
C PRO A 123 -4.22 -14.46 19.35
N LEU A 124 -3.23 -14.64 18.47
CA LEU A 124 -3.36 -14.41 17.03
C LEU A 124 -4.55 -15.22 16.52
N ALA A 125 -5.44 -14.58 15.77
CA ALA A 125 -6.55 -15.27 15.13
C ALA A 125 -6.00 -16.39 14.21
N PRO A 126 -6.68 -17.55 14.11
CA PRO A 126 -6.23 -18.62 13.23
C PRO A 126 -6.10 -18.12 11.78
N PRO A 127 -5.11 -18.61 11.01
CA PRO A 127 -4.91 -18.22 9.63
C PRO A 127 -6.19 -18.48 8.83
N MET A 128 -6.72 -17.44 8.17
CA MET A 128 -7.93 -17.54 7.35
C MET A 128 -7.73 -18.50 6.18
N HIS A 129 -8.74 -19.32 5.87
CA HIS A 129 -8.69 -20.14 4.67
C HIS A 129 -8.71 -19.25 3.41
N SER A 130 -8.04 -19.69 2.33
CA SER A 130 -7.93 -18.89 1.10
C SER A 130 -9.28 -18.51 0.48
N ASN A 131 -10.31 -19.35 0.63
CA ASN A 131 -11.67 -19.05 0.15
C ASN A 131 -12.30 -17.91 0.97
N ASP A 132 -12.19 -17.94 2.29
CA ASP A 132 -12.71 -16.90 3.18
C ASP A 132 -12.08 -15.54 2.88
N LEU A 133 -10.79 -15.51 2.51
CA LEU A 133 -10.13 -14.27 2.14
C LEU A 133 -10.62 -13.73 0.79
N LYS A 134 -10.86 -14.59 -0.21
CA LYS A 134 -11.40 -14.14 -1.50
C LYS A 134 -12.80 -13.53 -1.34
N GLU A 135 -13.65 -14.17 -0.53
CA GLU A 135 -14.97 -13.64 -0.20
C GLU A 135 -14.88 -12.30 0.53
N LEU A 136 -13.95 -12.18 1.48
CA LEU A 136 -13.71 -10.93 2.20
C LEU A 136 -13.21 -9.81 1.27
N LEU A 137 -12.27 -10.10 0.38
CA LEU A 137 -11.77 -9.12 -0.60
C LEU A 137 -12.90 -8.65 -1.53
N HIS A 138 -13.76 -9.55 -1.97
CA HIS A 138 -14.91 -9.22 -2.81
C HIS A 138 -15.97 -8.40 -2.05
N LEU A 139 -16.27 -8.75 -0.79
CA LEU A 139 -17.19 -7.97 0.03
C LEU A 139 -16.63 -6.57 0.30
N ALA A 140 -15.34 -6.46 0.60
CA ALA A 140 -14.69 -5.18 0.84
C ALA A 140 -14.65 -4.32 -0.43
N GLU A 141 -14.45 -4.91 -1.61
CA GLU A 141 -14.56 -4.22 -2.90
C GLU A 141 -15.94 -3.58 -3.06
N LEU A 142 -17.02 -4.34 -2.80
CA LEU A 142 -18.39 -3.82 -2.90
C LEU A 142 -18.62 -2.67 -1.91
N GLN A 143 -18.15 -2.81 -0.66
CA GLN A 143 -18.30 -1.78 0.37
C GLN A 143 -17.49 -0.52 0.07
N LEU A 144 -16.28 -0.66 -0.47
CA LEU A 144 -15.43 0.48 -0.83
C LEU A 144 -15.95 1.25 -2.04
N THR A 145 -16.67 0.59 -2.94
CA THR A 145 -17.21 1.19 -4.17
C THR A 145 -18.61 1.78 -3.98
N THR A 146 -19.47 1.12 -3.22
CA THR A 146 -20.90 1.48 -3.11
C THR A 146 -21.37 1.82 -1.71
N GLY A 147 -20.57 1.49 -0.69
CA GLY A 147 -20.94 1.69 0.71
C GLY A 147 -20.86 3.16 1.13
N SER A 148 -21.61 3.47 2.19
CA SER A 148 -21.48 4.70 2.97
C SER A 148 -20.08 4.84 3.59
N GLU A 149 -19.69 6.04 4.00
CA GLU A 149 -18.37 6.27 4.64
C GLU A 149 -18.10 5.33 5.83
N THR A 150 -19.15 4.98 6.60
CA THR A 150 -19.04 4.07 7.74
C THR A 150 -18.80 2.62 7.30
N GLU A 151 -19.44 2.18 6.21
CA GLU A 151 -19.23 0.85 5.62
C GLU A 151 -17.85 0.75 4.98
N GLN A 152 -17.41 1.78 4.27
CA GLN A 152 -16.05 1.87 3.72
C GLN A 152 -15.00 1.76 4.83
N LEU A 153 -15.18 2.50 5.94
CA LEU A 153 -14.25 2.45 7.06
C LEU A 153 -14.26 1.08 7.76
N SER A 154 -15.44 0.46 7.90
CA SER A 154 -15.58 -0.91 8.41
C SER A 154 -14.85 -1.92 7.52
N ALA A 155 -14.99 -1.79 6.20
CA ALA A 155 -14.32 -2.63 5.22
C ALA A 155 -12.79 -2.49 5.32
N LEU A 156 -12.27 -1.26 5.44
CA LEU A 156 -10.84 -1.02 5.64
C LEU A 156 -10.32 -1.69 6.91
N TYR A 157 -11.02 -1.57 8.04
CA TYR A 157 -10.57 -2.22 9.27
C TYR A 157 -10.60 -3.75 9.18
N LEU A 158 -11.60 -4.31 8.48
CA LEU A 158 -11.68 -5.73 8.25
C LEU A 158 -10.53 -6.22 7.36
N LEU A 159 -10.27 -5.51 6.25
CA LEU A 159 -9.13 -5.78 5.37
C LEU A 159 -7.79 -5.68 6.10
N GLU A 160 -7.60 -4.63 6.91
CA GLU A 160 -6.36 -4.45 7.67
C GLU A 160 -6.10 -5.66 8.58
N ARG A 161 -7.12 -6.12 9.32
CA ARG A 161 -7.00 -7.27 10.23
C ARG A 161 -6.72 -8.58 9.51
N SER A 162 -7.17 -8.71 8.26
CA SER A 162 -7.00 -9.93 7.47
C SER A 162 -5.69 -9.95 6.66
N LEU A 163 -5.13 -8.79 6.31
CA LEU A 163 -3.94 -8.67 5.48
C LEU A 163 -2.66 -8.31 6.27
N VAL A 164 -2.77 -7.89 7.53
CA VAL A 164 -1.65 -7.36 8.32
C VAL A 164 -1.60 -8.09 9.68
N PRO A 165 -0.41 -8.51 10.17
CA PRO A 165 0.92 -8.24 9.63
C PRO A 165 1.36 -9.18 8.50
N ASP A 166 0.69 -10.31 8.33
CA ASP A 166 1.13 -11.40 7.46
C ASP A 166 0.19 -11.54 6.26
N PRO A 167 0.37 -10.72 5.20
CA PRO A 167 -0.43 -10.89 3.99
C PRO A 167 -0.12 -12.27 3.41
N PRO A 168 -1.12 -12.94 2.81
CA PRO A 168 -0.86 -14.17 2.07
C PRO A 168 0.16 -13.90 0.95
N SER A 169 0.84 -14.94 0.47
CA SER A 169 1.89 -14.78 -0.54
C SER A 169 1.38 -14.30 -1.92
N ASP A 170 0.09 -14.50 -2.23
CA ASP A 170 -0.48 -14.17 -3.53
C ASP A 170 -1.98 -13.76 -3.42
N PRO A 171 -2.32 -12.67 -2.72
CA PRO A 171 -3.66 -12.14 -2.75
C PRO A 171 -3.85 -11.47 -4.11
N VAL A 172 -4.67 -12.05 -4.98
CA VAL A 172 -5.06 -11.39 -6.22
C VAL A 172 -5.96 -10.21 -5.85
N CYS A 173 -5.44 -9.00 -5.99
CA CYS A 173 -6.21 -7.78 -5.76
C CYS A 173 -6.96 -7.39 -7.03
N SER A 174 -8.28 -7.20 -6.94
CA SER A 174 -9.03 -6.65 -8.06
C SER A 174 -8.72 -5.15 -8.25
N PRO A 175 -8.79 -4.62 -9.48
CA PRO A 175 -8.59 -3.20 -9.73
C PRO A 175 -9.53 -2.29 -8.95
N GLU A 176 -10.79 -2.68 -8.76
CA GLU A 176 -11.77 -1.89 -8.00
C GLU A 176 -11.46 -1.87 -6.51
N LEU A 177 -11.04 -3.00 -5.93
CA LEU A 177 -10.60 -3.04 -4.55
C LEU A 177 -9.41 -2.10 -4.34
N MET A 178 -8.42 -2.17 -5.23
CA MET A 178 -7.24 -1.30 -5.17
C MET A 178 -7.62 0.19 -5.29
N ARG A 179 -8.52 0.54 -6.23
CA ARG A 179 -9.05 1.91 -6.36
C ARG A 179 -9.73 2.38 -5.08
N GLY A 180 -10.56 1.54 -4.47
CA GLY A 180 -11.22 1.84 -3.20
C GLY A 180 -10.23 2.11 -2.06
N VAL A 181 -9.16 1.32 -1.97
CA VAL A 181 -8.08 1.53 -0.98
C VAL A 181 -7.33 2.84 -1.26
N VAL A 182 -6.95 3.10 -2.51
CA VAL A 182 -6.23 4.32 -2.92
C VAL A 182 -7.08 5.56 -2.66
N ALA A 183 -8.37 5.57 -3.01
CA ALA A 183 -9.28 6.68 -2.76
C ALA A 183 -9.35 7.04 -1.25
N ASN A 184 -9.30 6.04 -0.38
CA ASN A 184 -9.33 6.22 1.07
C ASN A 184 -8.02 6.77 1.66
N LEU A 185 -6.94 6.91 0.88
CA LEU A 185 -5.76 7.67 1.31
C LEU A 185 -6.06 9.16 1.50
N LYS A 186 -7.05 9.70 0.77
CA LYS A 186 -7.52 11.10 0.90
C LYS A 186 -8.53 11.27 2.04
N ASN A 187 -9.04 10.17 2.61
CA ASN A 187 -9.98 10.20 3.73
C ASN A 187 -9.24 10.21 5.07
N LYS A 188 -9.41 11.26 5.87
CA LYS A 188 -8.76 11.41 7.19
C LYS A 188 -9.04 10.23 8.14
N ALA A 189 -10.24 9.65 8.09
CA ALA A 189 -10.59 8.50 8.91
C ALA A 189 -9.98 7.20 8.37
N GLY A 190 -9.90 7.05 7.05
CA GLY A 190 -9.46 5.84 6.35
C GLY A 190 -7.95 5.76 6.07
N VAL A 191 -7.21 6.86 6.15
CA VAL A 191 -5.82 6.92 5.66
C VAL A 191 -4.85 5.98 6.41
N LYS A 192 -5.05 5.79 7.71
CA LYS A 192 -4.21 4.89 8.52
C LYS A 192 -4.37 3.41 8.13
N PRO A 193 -5.58 2.84 8.09
CA PRO A 193 -5.76 1.48 7.56
C PRO A 193 -5.41 1.40 6.07
N ALA A 194 -5.76 2.39 5.25
CA ALA A 194 -5.47 2.38 3.81
C ALA A 194 -3.97 2.28 3.50
N THR A 195 -3.11 3.04 4.19
CA THR A 195 -1.64 2.94 4.00
C THR A 195 -1.07 1.58 4.39
N LYS A 196 -1.65 0.90 5.38
CA LYS A 196 -1.26 -0.46 5.77
C LYS A 196 -1.68 -1.48 4.72
N ILE A 197 -2.93 -1.41 4.27
CA ILE A 197 -3.50 -2.31 3.26
C ILE A 197 -2.76 -2.15 1.93
N LEU A 198 -2.56 -0.92 1.47
CA LEU A 198 -1.83 -0.65 0.22
C LEU A 198 -0.42 -1.26 0.25
N LEU A 199 0.33 -1.03 1.34
CA LEU A 199 1.65 -1.65 1.49
C LEU A 199 1.56 -3.17 1.47
N ALA A 200 0.64 -3.76 2.23
CA ALA A 200 0.47 -5.21 2.30
C ALA A 200 0.15 -5.82 0.93
N LEU A 201 -0.74 -5.20 0.15
CA LEU A 201 -1.08 -5.64 -1.20
C LEU A 201 0.09 -5.51 -2.17
N CYS A 202 0.86 -4.43 -2.10
CA CYS A 202 2.03 -4.19 -2.98
C CYS A 202 3.24 -5.10 -2.70
N LEU A 203 3.28 -5.78 -1.54
CA LEU A 203 4.31 -6.79 -1.26
C LEU A 203 4.25 -7.93 -2.28
N ALA A 204 3.04 -8.34 -2.68
CA ALA A 204 2.84 -9.25 -3.80
C ALA A 204 3.11 -8.52 -5.12
N GLU A 205 4.10 -8.99 -5.87
CA GLU A 205 4.53 -8.37 -7.14
C GLU A 205 3.40 -8.27 -8.16
N ALA A 206 2.53 -9.28 -8.20
CA ALA A 206 1.37 -9.32 -9.07
C ALA A 206 0.41 -8.13 -8.86
N ASN A 207 0.38 -7.49 -7.69
CA ASN A 207 -0.54 -6.37 -7.45
C ASN A 207 0.05 -4.99 -7.78
N ARG A 208 1.36 -4.89 -8.06
CA ARG A 208 2.03 -3.58 -8.22
C ARG A 208 1.57 -2.83 -9.46
N HIS A 209 1.29 -3.54 -10.56
CA HIS A 209 0.70 -2.94 -11.76
C HIS A 209 -0.74 -2.45 -11.51
N VAL A 210 -1.55 -3.24 -10.77
CA VAL A 210 -2.90 -2.84 -10.35
C VAL A 210 -2.87 -1.58 -9.49
N ALA A 211 -1.90 -1.46 -8.59
CA ALA A 211 -1.69 -0.25 -7.79
C ALA A 211 -1.33 0.97 -8.64
N ALA A 212 -0.46 0.82 -9.65
CA ALA A 212 -0.14 1.88 -10.59
C ALA A 212 -1.39 2.33 -11.38
N GLU A 213 -2.11 1.39 -11.98
CA GLU A 213 -3.34 1.67 -12.75
C GLU A 213 -4.46 2.29 -11.91
N ALA A 214 -4.49 2.00 -10.60
CA ALA A 214 -5.41 2.61 -9.65
C ALA A 214 -5.01 4.04 -9.24
N GLY A 215 -3.90 4.59 -9.74
CA GLY A 215 -3.42 5.93 -9.41
C GLY A 215 -2.79 6.04 -8.03
N ALA A 216 -2.22 4.95 -7.51
CA ALA A 216 -1.57 4.95 -6.19
C ALA A 216 -0.37 5.90 -6.15
N VAL A 217 0.37 6.03 -7.25
CA VAL A 217 1.56 6.89 -7.34
C VAL A 217 1.16 8.36 -7.14
N GLY A 218 0.28 8.89 -7.99
CA GLY A 218 -0.18 10.27 -7.86
C GLY A 218 -0.84 10.55 -6.51
N THR A 219 -1.73 9.66 -6.07
CA THR A 219 -2.41 9.83 -4.77
C THR A 219 -1.44 9.86 -3.59
N VAL A 220 -0.44 8.98 -3.55
CA VAL A 220 0.58 9.00 -2.49
C VAL A 220 1.39 10.30 -2.53
N VAL A 221 1.79 10.78 -3.70
CA VAL A 221 2.52 12.05 -3.84
C VAL A 221 1.68 13.22 -3.32
N GLU A 222 0.39 13.25 -3.65
CA GLU A 222 -0.54 14.31 -3.22
C GLU A 222 -0.74 14.34 -1.70
N VAL A 223 -0.86 13.18 -1.03
CA VAL A 223 -1.16 13.13 0.41
C VAL A 223 0.09 13.04 1.29
N ALA A 224 1.29 12.77 0.73
CA ALA A 224 2.48 12.44 1.51
C ALA A 224 2.84 13.50 2.58
N MET A 225 2.65 14.78 2.26
CA MET A 225 2.98 15.88 3.18
C MET A 225 2.02 15.96 4.39
N GLU A 226 0.81 15.43 4.26
CA GLU A 226 -0.20 15.35 5.32
C GLU A 226 0.02 14.15 6.26
N LEU A 227 0.93 13.24 5.89
CA LEU A 227 1.27 12.06 6.66
C LEU A 227 2.52 12.29 7.52
N ASP A 228 2.55 11.66 8.68
CA ASP A 228 3.67 11.67 9.62
C ASP A 228 4.01 10.26 10.11
N GLY A 229 5.26 10.04 10.46
CA GLY A 229 5.73 8.80 11.10
C GLY A 229 5.42 7.54 10.28
N ALA A 230 4.86 6.53 10.94
CA ALA A 230 4.67 5.22 10.32
C ALA A 230 3.71 5.22 9.11
N PRO A 231 2.56 5.92 9.10
CA PRO A 231 1.75 6.09 7.89
C PRO A 231 2.52 6.66 6.69
N ALA A 232 3.32 7.71 6.87
CA ALA A 232 4.15 8.28 5.82
C ALA A 232 5.20 7.27 5.31
N GLU A 233 5.89 6.59 6.23
CA GLU A 233 6.86 5.55 5.86
C GLU A 233 6.22 4.43 5.03
N ARG A 234 5.02 3.97 5.39
CA ARG A 234 4.31 2.92 4.64
C ARG A 234 3.86 3.39 3.26
N ALA A 235 3.35 4.62 3.16
CA ALA A 235 2.95 5.20 1.88
C ALA A 235 4.14 5.29 0.92
N LEU A 236 5.29 5.77 1.40
CA LEU A 236 6.53 5.85 0.61
C LEU A 236 7.10 4.47 0.26
N ALA A 237 6.97 3.48 1.16
CA ALA A 237 7.34 2.10 0.86
C ALA A 237 6.47 1.51 -0.26
N ALA A 238 5.15 1.73 -0.21
CA ALA A 238 4.24 1.32 -1.26
C ALA A 238 4.57 2.01 -2.59
N LEU A 239 4.89 3.31 -2.56
CA LEU A 239 5.34 4.05 -3.74
C LEU A 239 6.62 3.45 -4.34
N GLU A 240 7.62 3.11 -3.53
CA GLU A 240 8.84 2.42 -3.99
C GLU A 240 8.49 1.10 -4.71
N LEU A 241 7.59 0.30 -4.13
CA LEU A 241 7.17 -0.97 -4.73
C LEU A 241 6.42 -0.75 -6.05
N THR A 242 5.46 0.18 -6.10
CA THR A 242 4.72 0.49 -7.32
C THR A 242 5.63 1.04 -8.43
N CYS A 243 6.72 1.73 -8.08
CA CYS A 243 7.71 2.18 -9.05
C CYS A 243 8.66 1.08 -9.56
N THR A 244 8.51 -0.18 -9.12
CA THR A 244 9.25 -1.31 -9.71
C THR A 244 8.65 -1.78 -11.03
N VAL A 245 7.40 -1.41 -11.33
CA VAL A 245 6.78 -1.62 -12.65
C VAL A 245 6.91 -0.36 -13.50
N SER A 246 6.99 -0.53 -14.82
CA SER A 246 7.22 0.58 -15.77
C SER A 246 6.14 1.66 -15.69
N GLY A 247 4.86 1.28 -15.58
CA GLY A 247 3.73 2.21 -15.46
C GLY A 247 3.85 3.12 -14.24
N GLY A 248 4.14 2.56 -13.06
CA GLY A 248 4.31 3.35 -11.84
C GLY A 248 5.53 4.26 -11.88
N ALA A 249 6.64 3.80 -12.47
CA ALA A 249 7.84 4.62 -12.63
C ALA A 249 7.62 5.79 -13.62
N ALA A 250 6.89 5.54 -14.72
CA ALA A 250 6.53 6.56 -15.70
C ALA A 250 5.59 7.60 -15.09
N GLU A 251 4.57 7.17 -14.34
CA GLU A 251 3.66 8.08 -13.63
C GLU A 251 4.42 8.97 -12.63
N LEU A 252 5.34 8.40 -11.83
CA LEU A 252 6.12 9.18 -10.87
C LEU A 252 6.99 10.25 -11.56
N ARG A 253 7.58 9.93 -12.72
CA ARG A 253 8.37 10.88 -13.52
C ARG A 253 7.52 12.01 -14.09
N ALA A 254 6.31 11.70 -14.56
CA ALA A 254 5.40 12.67 -15.13
C ALA A 254 4.67 13.53 -14.08
N HIS A 255 4.72 13.14 -12.80
CA HIS A 255 3.97 13.82 -11.75
C HIS A 255 4.66 15.12 -11.31
N ALA A 256 4.05 16.26 -11.63
CA ALA A 256 4.62 17.60 -11.42
C ALA A 256 5.10 17.89 -9.97
N LEU A 257 4.43 17.33 -8.96
CA LEU A 257 4.79 17.53 -7.55
C LEU A 257 5.80 16.50 -7.00
N ALA A 258 6.21 15.49 -7.77
CA ALA A 258 6.99 14.37 -7.24
C ALA A 258 8.33 14.83 -6.65
N VAL A 259 9.09 15.64 -7.39
CA VAL A 259 10.40 16.12 -6.93
C VAL A 259 10.28 16.99 -5.67
N PRO A 260 9.50 18.09 -5.62
CA PRO A 260 9.42 18.92 -4.43
C PRO A 260 8.88 18.14 -3.22
N VAL A 261 7.87 17.29 -3.39
CA VAL A 261 7.34 16.47 -2.29
C VAL A 261 8.41 15.50 -1.79
N MET A 262 9.11 14.77 -2.66
CA MET A 262 10.13 13.81 -2.22
C MET A 262 11.32 14.49 -1.54
N VAL A 263 11.75 15.67 -2.01
CA VAL A 263 12.79 16.47 -1.34
C VAL A 263 12.34 16.88 0.07
N THR A 264 11.10 17.38 0.21
CA THR A 264 10.55 17.73 1.54
C THR A 264 10.43 16.51 2.44
N MET A 265 9.90 15.39 1.95
CA MET A 265 9.77 14.14 2.71
C MET A 265 11.13 13.59 3.13
N MET A 266 12.15 13.70 2.27
CA MET A 266 13.52 13.29 2.58
C MET A 266 14.12 14.12 3.74
N GLY A 267 13.80 15.41 3.83
CA GLY A 267 14.20 16.27 4.95
C GLY A 267 13.39 16.03 6.24
N LYS A 268 12.10 15.72 6.09
CA LYS A 268 11.15 15.50 7.21
C LYS A 268 11.31 14.14 7.87
N MET A 269 11.63 13.10 7.10
CA MET A 269 11.66 11.71 7.56
C MET A 269 13.04 11.28 8.08
N VAL A 270 13.06 10.22 8.88
CA VAL A 270 14.28 9.54 9.36
C VAL A 270 14.30 8.08 8.89
N GLY A 271 15.45 7.40 9.05
CA GLY A 271 15.58 5.97 8.79
C GLY A 271 15.04 5.53 7.41
N ARG A 272 14.08 4.60 7.42
CA ARG A 272 13.50 4.01 6.20
C ARG A 272 12.64 4.99 5.41
N GLY A 273 11.89 5.88 6.07
CA GLY A 273 11.11 6.90 5.37
C GLY A 273 11.98 7.80 4.48
N LYS A 274 13.13 8.23 5.00
CA LYS A 274 14.11 8.99 4.22
C LYS A 274 14.69 8.18 3.05
N GLU A 275 15.01 6.91 3.29
CA GLU A 275 15.48 6.00 2.25
C GLU A 275 14.47 5.83 1.10
N TYR A 276 13.17 5.71 1.40
CA TYR A 276 12.15 5.59 0.36
C TYR A 276 12.00 6.87 -0.46
N ALA A 277 12.07 8.05 0.18
CA ALA A 277 12.10 9.32 -0.54
C ALA A 277 13.32 9.46 -1.46
N ILE A 278 14.51 9.06 -1.01
CA ILE A 278 15.72 8.97 -1.85
C ILE A 278 15.50 8.01 -3.02
N SER A 279 14.82 6.88 -2.79
CA SER A 279 14.56 5.87 -3.82
C SER A 279 13.59 6.39 -4.89
N ALA A 280 12.57 7.16 -4.50
CA ALA A 280 11.67 7.82 -5.44
C ALA A 280 12.41 8.86 -6.31
N LEU A 281 13.29 9.66 -5.72
CA LEU A 281 14.16 10.57 -6.50
C LEU A 281 15.08 9.79 -7.45
N ALA A 282 15.59 8.63 -7.05
CA ALA A 282 16.37 7.76 -7.93
C ALA A 282 15.55 7.19 -9.10
N VAL A 283 14.25 6.96 -8.95
CA VAL A 283 13.38 6.61 -10.08
C VAL A 283 13.29 7.76 -11.07
N ILE A 284 13.14 8.99 -10.58
CA ILE A 284 12.99 10.19 -11.41
C ILE A 284 14.26 10.48 -12.20
N TYR A 285 15.43 10.48 -11.55
CA TYR A 285 16.71 10.86 -12.17
C TYR A 285 17.58 9.69 -12.65
N GLY A 286 17.23 8.44 -12.31
CA GLY A 286 18.05 7.26 -12.63
C GLY A 286 17.89 6.72 -14.06
N SER A 287 16.99 7.30 -14.86
CA SER A 287 16.74 6.88 -16.25
C SER A 287 17.60 7.61 -17.29
N GLY A 288 18.50 8.51 -16.87
CA GLY A 288 19.31 9.37 -17.75
C GLY A 288 20.43 8.68 -18.54
N GLY A 289 20.37 7.35 -18.70
CA GLY A 289 21.35 6.58 -19.46
C GLY A 289 20.67 5.61 -20.40
N VAL A 290 20.75 5.91 -21.70
CA VAL A 290 20.36 5.08 -22.85
C VAL A 290 18.91 5.25 -23.34
N GLY A 291 18.73 6.19 -24.28
CA GLY A 291 17.95 5.92 -25.49
C GLY A 291 16.50 6.40 -25.58
N SER A 292 16.01 7.28 -24.71
CA SER A 292 14.72 7.95 -24.93
C SER A 292 14.96 9.39 -25.38
N ASP A 293 14.77 9.65 -26.68
CA ASP A 293 14.68 10.99 -27.32
C ASP A 293 13.49 11.83 -26.81
N GLU A 294 12.88 11.44 -25.69
CA GLU A 294 11.84 12.24 -25.05
C GLU A 294 12.51 13.21 -24.11
N GLU A 295 12.34 14.50 -24.40
CA GLU A 295 12.74 15.64 -23.60
C GLU A 295 12.12 15.51 -22.19
N GLN A 296 12.80 14.77 -21.31
CA GLN A 296 12.34 14.49 -19.97
C GLN A 296 12.31 15.83 -19.23
N THR A 297 11.13 16.41 -19.07
CA THR A 297 10.96 17.67 -18.35
C THR A 297 11.32 17.45 -16.89
N LEU A 298 12.57 17.72 -16.53
CA LEU A 298 13.00 17.66 -15.15
C LEU A 298 12.37 18.81 -14.38
N HIS A 299 11.54 18.47 -13.40
CA HIS A 299 10.84 19.47 -12.58
C HIS A 299 11.75 20.25 -11.62
N ALA A 300 13.01 19.84 -11.44
CA ALA A 300 14.01 20.61 -10.73
C ALA A 300 15.42 20.40 -11.32
N PRO A 301 16.33 21.40 -11.21
CA PRO A 301 17.71 21.25 -11.61
C PRO A 301 18.41 20.08 -10.88
N PRO A 302 19.13 19.19 -11.58
CA PRO A 302 19.86 18.08 -10.96
C PRO A 302 20.80 18.52 -9.83
N GLU A 303 21.41 19.69 -9.92
CA GLU A 303 22.32 20.24 -8.91
C GLU A 303 21.61 20.58 -7.60
N GLU A 304 20.37 21.07 -7.67
CA GLU A 304 19.55 21.37 -6.50
C GLU A 304 19.18 20.09 -5.75
N VAL A 305 18.77 19.07 -6.50
CA VAL A 305 18.47 17.74 -5.94
C VAL A 305 19.73 17.12 -5.34
N ALA A 306 20.88 17.23 -6.00
CA ALA A 306 22.14 16.71 -5.50
C ALA A 306 22.56 17.35 -4.16
N ARG A 307 22.37 18.67 -4.01
CA ARG A 307 22.60 19.36 -2.73
C ARG A 307 21.65 18.84 -1.64
N ALA A 308 20.36 18.70 -1.95
CA ALA A 308 19.37 18.19 -0.99
C ALA A 308 19.70 16.75 -0.55
N VAL A 309 20.08 15.88 -1.48
CA VAL A 309 20.46 14.49 -1.19
C VAL A 309 21.73 14.45 -0.34
N THR A 310 22.74 15.26 -0.67
CA THR A 310 23.98 15.36 0.13
C THR A 310 23.69 15.75 1.58
N LEU A 311 22.82 16.74 1.79
CA LEU A 311 22.40 17.16 3.13
C LEU A 311 21.64 16.03 3.86
N ALA A 312 20.72 15.36 3.17
CA ALA A 312 19.94 14.27 3.75
C ALA A 312 20.80 13.10 4.23
N LEU A 313 21.89 12.79 3.50
CA LEU A 313 22.84 11.73 3.79
C LEU A 313 23.73 11.99 5.02
N GLN A 314 23.86 13.25 5.45
CA GLN A 314 24.60 13.61 6.68
C GLN A 314 23.79 13.29 7.95
N GLY A 315 22.46 13.17 7.84
CA GLY A 315 21.58 12.86 8.98
C GLY A 315 21.30 11.37 9.15
N ASP A 316 20.28 11.07 9.98
CA ASP A 316 19.84 9.69 10.18
C ASP A 316 19.25 9.10 8.90
N CYS A 317 19.96 8.12 8.34
CA CYS A 317 19.64 7.41 7.11
C CYS A 317 20.10 5.96 7.28
N THR A 318 19.39 5.02 6.67
CA THR A 318 19.80 3.61 6.73
C THR A 318 21.06 3.37 5.87
N ALA A 319 21.72 2.22 6.06
CA ALA A 319 22.80 1.80 5.18
C ALA A 319 22.33 1.55 3.72
N ARG A 320 21.06 1.19 3.49
CA ARG A 320 20.48 1.05 2.14
C ARG A 320 20.22 2.43 1.53
N GLY A 321 19.65 3.36 2.30
CA GLY A 321 19.44 4.75 1.90
C GLY A 321 20.75 5.46 1.54
N ARG A 322 21.82 5.29 2.31
CA ARG A 322 23.15 5.84 1.97
C ARG A 322 23.69 5.30 0.64
N ARG A 323 23.56 4.00 0.39
CA ARG A 323 23.99 3.39 -0.88
C ARG A 323 23.20 3.91 -2.06
N LYS A 324 21.87 3.98 -1.95
CA LYS A 324 21.00 4.52 -3.00
C LYS A 324 21.25 6.01 -3.23
N GLY A 325 21.41 6.80 -2.17
CA GLY A 325 21.73 8.23 -2.29
C GLY A 325 23.08 8.46 -2.97
N ALA A 326 24.10 7.65 -2.67
CA ALA A 326 25.38 7.73 -3.36
C ALA A 326 25.28 7.37 -4.86
N GLN A 327 24.42 6.41 -5.23
CA GLN A 327 24.15 6.10 -6.65
C GLN A 327 23.39 7.23 -7.34
N LEU A 328 22.38 7.80 -6.68
CA LEU A 328 21.63 8.96 -7.18
C LEU A 328 22.55 10.17 -7.40
N LEU A 329 23.46 10.46 -6.47
CA LEU A 329 24.43 11.56 -6.63
C LEU A 329 25.33 11.39 -7.87
N LYS A 330 25.71 10.15 -8.21
CA LYS A 330 26.46 9.87 -9.44
C LYS A 330 25.61 10.12 -10.68
N ALA A 331 24.37 9.62 -10.70
CA ALA A 331 23.45 9.84 -11.82
C ALA A 331 23.16 11.34 -12.05
N LEU A 332 23.00 12.12 -10.97
CA LEU A 332 22.79 13.57 -11.05
C LEU A 332 24.01 14.33 -11.62
N GLN A 333 25.23 13.87 -11.32
CA GLN A 333 26.45 14.43 -11.90
C GLN A 333 26.59 14.12 -13.40
N GLU A 334 26.16 12.93 -13.82
CA GLU A 334 26.13 12.55 -15.23
C GLU A 334 25.10 13.38 -16.01
N TYR A 335 23.93 13.65 -15.41
CA TYR A 335 22.88 14.51 -15.98
C TYR A 335 23.40 15.92 -16.34
N GLY A 336 24.05 16.61 -15.39
CA GLY A 336 24.59 17.96 -15.65
C GLY A 336 25.74 17.99 -16.67
N ARG A 337 26.43 16.85 -16.86
CA ARG A 337 27.48 16.73 -17.87
C ARG A 337 26.90 16.58 -19.28
N ILE A 338 25.79 15.86 -19.44
CA ILE A 338 25.14 15.65 -20.74
C ILE A 338 24.61 16.98 -21.28
N ASP A 339 23.96 17.77 -20.43
CA ASP A 339 23.41 19.09 -20.78
C ASP A 339 24.50 20.06 -21.28
N SER A 340 25.64 20.10 -20.58
CA SER A 340 26.80 20.92 -20.97
C SER A 340 27.43 20.54 -22.31
N THR A 341 27.26 19.29 -22.76
CA THR A 341 27.81 18.84 -24.06
C THR A 341 26.92 19.17 -25.25
N GLN A 342 25.63 19.40 -25.02
CA GLN A 342 24.67 19.72 -26.07
C GLN A 342 24.70 21.22 -26.43
N GLU A 343 24.93 22.10 -25.45
CA GLU A 343 25.06 23.56 -25.67
C GLU A 343 26.35 23.96 -26.42
N GLY A 344 27.37 23.10 -26.48
CA GLY A 344 28.67 23.40 -27.10
C GLY A 344 28.76 23.19 -28.61
N ASN A 345 27.68 22.75 -29.28
CA ASN A 345 27.71 22.35 -30.70
C ASN A 345 26.83 23.22 -31.63
N GLU A 346 26.29 24.33 -31.12
CA GLU A 346 25.64 25.37 -31.93
C GLU A 346 26.49 26.65 -31.90
N GLN A 347 27.43 26.78 -32.83
CA GLN A 347 27.94 28.08 -33.26
C GLN A 347 28.24 28.04 -34.78
N PRO A 348 27.86 29.09 -35.53
CA PRO A 348 27.65 29.06 -36.98
C PRO A 348 28.91 28.98 -37.85
#